data_AF-K3X1U5-F1
#
_entry.id   AF-K3X1U5-F1
#
_cell.length_a   1.000
_cell.length_b   1.000
_cell.length_c   1.000
_cell.angle_alpha   90.00
_cell.angle_beta   90.00
_cell.angle_gamma   90.00
#
_symmetry.space_group_name_H-M   'P 1'
#
loop_
_entity.id
_entity.type
_entity.pdbx_description
1 polymer ?
#
loop_
_entity_poly.entity_id
_entity_poly.type
_entity_poly.pdbx_seq_one_letter_code
_entity_poly.pdbx_strand_id
1 'polypeptide(L)'
;MPGKVKIGKSPTRKQPGTSEESTVKFRSKILGLSAVSEQNATTSGAFDDKGESPDQKDVAAQLQEELNRRQESYVRRERQYKVRISELEAQLSESRAKKGKEGSLDASMEEIRQMHRNIIESVDQVQDRTSKILQEQEKDLLRAFRARLYSVQEELESEKNKTDDGASAWIEKSKQLETEVEWTKELADRLDRLNQSLTRENQRLKTQFTTQENDREFLVKQLVSVKKDNVRLRNEYEALQRQLEQLRDETEHGDALHQLQPHSSMGVAAMFSASTSALPKMGAGGGGGLSFGASSILHRPNTAVSGLSTSAVASMTTLPEADNRYKEIIKRLKRLLEVERRNLQQVRTSYKQELQNRTELELLLKECIQDVRNEISHHGQLPMVAGNNNSNSSIRKPGGAPPQSGASSPLVDARLGAVERQRVVEKLLAKERLLQLLSAKAFPLRAPHRSDPLFTGDEMTKIYAEVSRE
;
A
#
# COMPACT_ATOMS: atom_id res chain seq x y z
N MET A 1 26.71 5.53 21.42
CA MET A 1 27.68 5.41 22.54
C MET A 1 28.30 4.01 22.52
N PRO A 2 29.43 3.77 21.85
CA PRO A 2 30.24 2.56 22.07
C PRO A 2 31.33 2.90 23.11
N GLY A 3 31.65 2.10 24.12
CA GLY A 3 31.97 0.68 24.09
C GLY A 3 33.48 0.54 24.32
N LYS A 4 33.95 0.65 25.57
CA LYS A 4 35.35 0.38 25.98
C LYS A 4 35.39 -0.86 26.86
N VAL A 5 35.85 -1.98 26.32
CA VAL A 5 36.29 -3.14 27.09
C VAL A 5 37.70 -3.48 26.61
N LYS A 6 38.66 -3.30 27.52
CA LYS A 6 40.09 -3.52 27.32
C LYS A 6 40.44 -4.80 28.09
N ILE A 7 40.69 -5.89 27.37
CA ILE A 7 41.16 -7.15 27.96
C ILE A 7 42.58 -7.39 27.44
N GLY A 8 43.52 -7.54 28.38
CA GLY A 8 44.93 -7.74 28.11
C GLY A 8 45.29 -9.17 27.71
N LYS A 9 46.55 -9.34 27.32
CA LYS A 9 47.33 -10.57 27.44
C LYS A 9 48.80 -10.30 27.06
N SER A 10 49.68 -10.48 28.04
CA SER A 10 51.05 -11.01 27.89
C SER A 10 51.01 -12.45 28.43
N PRO A 11 51.83 -13.43 27.98
CA PRO A 11 53.26 -13.44 28.35
C PRO A 11 54.25 -14.18 27.41
N THR A 12 55.54 -13.88 27.63
CA THR A 12 56.73 -14.77 27.54
C THR A 12 57.02 -15.57 26.27
N ARG A 13 58.17 -15.29 25.63
CA ARG A 13 58.93 -16.31 24.88
C ARG A 13 60.43 -16.23 25.17
N LYS A 14 60.97 -17.41 25.49
CA LYS A 14 62.32 -17.75 25.93
C LYS A 14 63.36 -17.61 24.80
N GLN A 15 64.58 -17.26 25.20
CA GLN A 15 65.80 -17.39 24.41
C GLN A 15 66.23 -18.87 24.23
N PRO A 16 67.03 -19.17 23.19
CA PRO A 16 68.04 -20.21 23.26
C PRO A 16 69.46 -19.63 23.08
N GLY A 17 70.38 -20.15 23.90
CA GLY A 17 71.75 -19.68 24.05
C GLY A 17 72.68 -20.04 22.90
N THR A 18 73.71 -19.21 22.77
CA THR A 18 74.87 -19.39 21.92
C THR A 18 75.97 -20.10 22.70
N SER A 19 76.32 -21.31 22.27
CA SER A 19 77.47 -22.06 22.77
C SER A 19 78.54 -22.10 21.67
N GLU A 20 79.37 -21.07 21.60
CA GLU A 20 80.62 -21.04 20.84
C GLU A 20 81.72 -20.47 21.74
N GLU A 21 82.36 -21.31 22.55
CA GLU A 21 83.61 -20.96 23.22
C GLU A 21 84.30 -22.21 23.80
N SER A 22 84.85 -23.10 22.97
CA SER A 22 85.63 -24.24 23.49
C SER A 22 86.67 -24.87 22.56
N THR A 23 87.11 -24.21 21.48
CA THR A 23 87.99 -24.85 20.47
C THR A 23 89.27 -24.09 20.12
N VAL A 24 89.75 -23.17 20.97
CA VAL A 24 91.00 -22.41 20.69
C VAL A 24 92.21 -22.83 21.56
N LYS A 25 92.06 -23.72 22.55
CA LYS A 25 93.16 -24.07 23.49
C LYS A 25 93.98 -25.34 23.18
N PHE A 26 93.90 -25.91 21.98
CA PHE A 26 94.64 -27.14 21.65
C PHE A 26 95.80 -26.98 20.64
N ARG A 27 96.14 -25.75 20.21
CA ARG A 27 97.10 -25.50 19.13
C ARG A 27 98.47 -24.91 19.55
N SER A 28 98.89 -25.10 20.82
CA SER A 28 100.18 -24.58 21.33
C SER A 28 101.12 -25.64 21.91
N LYS A 29 101.22 -26.85 21.31
CA LYS A 29 102.10 -27.90 21.86
C LYS A 29 102.87 -28.77 20.86
N ILE A 30 103.07 -28.33 19.62
CA ILE A 30 103.95 -29.01 18.65
C ILE A 30 104.74 -27.97 17.84
N LEU A 31 105.59 -27.19 18.51
CA LEU A 31 106.70 -26.45 17.90
C LEU A 31 107.85 -26.50 18.90
N GLY A 32 108.52 -27.64 18.94
CA GLY A 32 109.79 -27.83 19.61
C GLY A 32 110.67 -28.65 18.68
N LEU A 33 111.91 -28.19 18.50
CA LEU A 33 113.02 -28.81 17.76
C LEU A 33 113.19 -28.33 16.31
N SER A 34 113.72 -27.11 16.19
CA SER A 34 114.61 -26.70 15.10
C SER A 34 115.93 -26.25 15.73
N ALA A 35 117.03 -26.46 15.00
CA ALA A 35 118.41 -26.01 15.26
C ALA A 35 119.29 -26.85 16.21
N VAL A 36 119.84 -27.95 15.68
CA VAL A 36 121.25 -28.33 15.92
C VAL A 36 121.83 -28.79 14.58
N SER A 37 122.46 -27.88 13.86
CA SER A 37 123.32 -28.16 12.71
C SER A 37 124.38 -27.08 12.70
N GLU A 38 125.63 -27.50 12.92
CA GLU A 38 126.92 -26.77 12.87
C GLU A 38 127.83 -27.48 13.89
N GLN A 39 129.05 -27.92 13.67
CA GLN A 39 130.06 -27.82 12.61
C GLN A 39 130.99 -29.02 12.85
N ASN A 40 131.40 -29.79 11.83
CA ASN A 40 132.70 -30.44 11.90
C ASN A 40 133.18 -30.90 10.53
N ALA A 41 133.99 -30.06 9.89
CA ALA A 41 134.96 -30.46 8.87
C ALA A 41 135.92 -29.28 8.66
N THR A 42 137.19 -29.45 9.01
CA THR A 42 138.37 -29.21 8.14
C THR A 42 139.69 -29.19 8.93
N THR A 43 140.75 -29.58 8.21
CA THR A 43 142.20 -29.45 8.49
C THR A 43 142.83 -30.62 9.27
N SER A 44 143.61 -31.57 8.71
CA SER A 44 144.74 -31.60 7.77
C SER A 44 146.13 -31.38 8.41
N GLY A 45 146.93 -32.46 8.49
CA GLY A 45 148.36 -32.47 8.13
C GLY A 45 149.40 -32.40 9.26
N ALA A 46 150.25 -33.44 9.38
CA ALA A 46 151.71 -33.42 9.14
C ALA A 46 152.46 -34.58 9.85
N PHE A 47 153.33 -35.29 9.09
CA PHE A 47 154.67 -35.88 9.41
C PHE A 47 154.87 -36.59 10.79
N ASP A 48 155.54 -37.75 10.94
CA ASP A 48 156.75 -38.23 10.28
C ASP A 48 157.00 -39.75 10.57
N ASP A 49 157.41 -40.46 9.52
CA ASP A 49 158.45 -41.50 9.42
C ASP A 49 158.51 -42.82 10.27
N LYS A 50 158.76 -43.89 9.49
CA LYS A 50 159.32 -45.25 9.76
C LYS A 50 158.49 -46.38 10.40
N GLY A 51 158.23 -47.39 9.57
CA GLY A 51 158.37 -48.80 9.96
C GLY A 51 157.21 -49.70 9.53
N GLU A 52 157.27 -50.25 8.32
CA GLU A 52 156.32 -51.27 7.83
C GLU A 52 156.37 -52.53 8.71
N SER A 53 155.24 -52.88 9.33
CA SER A 53 155.02 -54.16 10.01
C SER A 53 153.85 -54.91 9.35
N PRO A 54 153.99 -56.20 9.03
CA PRO A 54 152.98 -57.00 8.34
C PRO A 54 151.68 -57.22 9.14
N ASP A 55 151.64 -56.88 10.44
CA ASP A 55 150.47 -57.06 11.30
C ASP A 55 149.39 -55.95 11.16
N GLN A 56 149.72 -54.81 10.53
CA GLN A 56 148.75 -53.72 10.31
C GLN A 56 147.76 -53.99 9.17
N LYS A 57 148.10 -54.89 8.24
CA LYS A 57 147.22 -55.24 7.11
C LYS A 57 145.99 -56.04 7.57
N ASP A 58 146.15 -56.89 8.58
CA ASP A 58 145.04 -57.67 9.13
C ASP A 58 144.10 -56.81 9.98
N VAL A 59 144.64 -55.84 10.73
CA VAL A 59 143.80 -54.86 11.47
C VAL A 59 143.07 -53.93 10.51
N ALA A 60 143.71 -53.48 9.42
CA ALA A 60 143.05 -52.70 8.38
C ALA A 60 141.95 -53.50 7.68
N ALA A 61 142.16 -54.79 7.42
CA ALA A 61 141.14 -55.67 6.85
C ALA A 61 139.95 -55.90 7.80
N GLN A 62 140.21 -56.14 9.09
CA GLN A 62 139.15 -56.29 10.10
C GLN A 62 138.32 -55.01 10.28
N LEU A 63 138.97 -53.83 10.28
CA LEU A 63 138.27 -52.55 10.31
C LEU A 63 137.45 -52.32 9.04
N GLN A 64 137.96 -52.72 7.88
CA GLN A 64 137.23 -52.66 6.60
C GLN A 64 135.97 -53.53 6.63
N GLU A 65 136.08 -54.76 7.17
CA GLU A 65 134.97 -55.68 7.32
C GLU A 65 133.94 -55.19 8.35
N GLU A 66 134.38 -54.62 9.47
CA GLU A 66 133.48 -54.02 10.46
C GLU A 66 132.75 -52.79 9.90
N LEU A 67 133.44 -51.97 9.11
CA LEU A 67 132.87 -50.80 8.44
C LEU A 67 131.82 -51.24 7.41
N ASN A 68 132.11 -52.28 6.61
CA ASN A 68 131.15 -52.89 5.70
C ASN A 68 129.94 -53.46 6.45
N ARG A 69 130.14 -54.14 7.58
CA ARG A 69 129.05 -54.70 8.39
C ARG A 69 128.14 -53.61 8.99
N ARG A 70 128.73 -52.49 9.42
CA ARG A 70 127.97 -51.30 9.87
C ARG A 70 127.23 -50.66 8.71
N GLN A 71 127.86 -50.52 7.55
CA GLN A 71 127.25 -49.97 6.35
C GLN A 71 126.06 -50.83 5.89
N GLU A 72 126.20 -52.16 5.88
CA GLU A 72 125.08 -53.07 5.61
C GLU A 72 123.95 -52.96 6.64
N SER A 73 124.27 -52.78 7.93
CA SER A 73 123.27 -52.56 8.98
C SER A 73 122.51 -51.25 8.80
N TYR A 74 123.20 -50.18 8.39
CA TYR A 74 122.55 -48.92 8.03
C TYR A 74 121.69 -49.07 6.79
N VAL A 75 122.17 -49.75 5.74
CA VAL A 75 121.40 -50.00 4.52
C VAL A 75 120.17 -50.87 4.80
N ARG A 76 120.24 -51.87 5.68
CA ARG A 76 119.06 -52.67 6.09
C ARG A 76 118.05 -51.83 6.84
N ARG A 77 118.47 -51.01 7.82
CA ARG A 77 117.58 -50.10 8.53
C ARG A 77 116.98 -49.05 7.60
N GLU A 78 117.77 -48.50 6.68
CA GLU A 78 117.30 -47.55 5.68
C GLU A 78 116.25 -48.19 4.76
N ARG A 79 116.47 -49.42 4.30
CA ARG A 79 115.46 -50.17 3.53
C ARG A 79 114.20 -50.43 4.35
N GLN A 80 114.32 -50.82 5.61
CA GLN A 80 113.17 -51.02 6.50
C GLN A 80 112.39 -49.72 6.71
N TYR A 81 113.07 -48.60 6.94
CA TYR A 81 112.40 -47.29 7.06
C TYR A 81 111.77 -46.86 5.74
N LYS A 82 112.40 -47.10 4.58
CA LYS A 82 111.81 -46.81 3.27
C LYS A 82 110.55 -47.64 3.01
N VAL A 83 110.57 -48.92 3.36
CA VAL A 83 109.36 -49.78 3.28
C VAL A 83 108.29 -49.26 4.22
N ARG A 84 108.65 -48.90 5.45
CA ARG A 84 107.68 -48.38 6.43
C ARG A 84 107.08 -47.03 6.02
N ILE A 85 107.89 -46.15 5.46
CA ILE A 85 107.44 -44.87 4.90
C ILE A 85 106.49 -45.13 3.74
N SER A 86 106.84 -46.04 2.82
CA SER A 86 105.98 -46.41 1.70
C SER A 86 104.64 -47.01 2.16
N GLU A 87 104.64 -47.85 3.18
CA GLU A 87 103.42 -48.38 3.80
C GLU A 87 102.55 -47.28 4.42
N LEU A 88 103.16 -46.35 5.17
CA LEU A 88 102.43 -45.24 5.80
C LEU A 88 101.90 -44.25 4.75
N GLU A 89 102.65 -43.99 3.69
CA GLU A 89 102.21 -43.20 2.54
C GLU A 89 101.04 -43.88 1.81
N ALA A 90 101.10 -45.21 1.62
CA ALA A 90 100.01 -45.97 1.05
C ALA A 90 98.75 -45.89 1.93
N GLN A 91 98.87 -46.06 3.25
CA GLN A 91 97.74 -45.93 4.20
C GLN A 91 97.16 -44.51 4.23
N LEU A 92 98.01 -43.47 4.15
CA LEU A 92 97.55 -42.09 4.04
C LEU A 92 96.86 -41.82 2.71
N SER A 93 97.35 -42.40 1.61
CA SER A 93 96.71 -42.31 0.29
C SER A 93 95.33 -42.98 0.28
N GLU A 94 95.23 -44.16 0.90
CA GLU A 94 93.97 -44.91 1.03
C GLU A 94 92.98 -44.17 1.94
N SER A 95 93.47 -43.57 3.03
CA SER A 95 92.65 -42.74 3.93
C SER A 95 92.18 -41.46 3.25
N ARG A 96 93.01 -40.83 2.40
CA ARG A 96 92.60 -39.67 1.57
C ARG A 96 91.56 -40.06 0.51
N ALA A 97 91.73 -41.22 -0.12
CA ALA A 97 90.74 -41.74 -1.08
C ALA A 97 89.41 -42.09 -0.40
N LYS A 98 89.43 -42.66 0.81
CA LYS A 98 88.21 -42.91 1.61
C LYS A 98 87.57 -41.62 2.11
N LYS A 99 88.34 -40.61 2.49
CA LYS A 99 87.84 -39.27 2.87
C LYS A 99 87.12 -38.57 1.72
N GLY A 100 87.48 -38.86 0.47
CA GLY A 100 86.72 -38.40 -0.71
C GLY A 100 85.27 -38.92 -0.74
N LYS A 101 84.99 -40.10 -0.18
CA LYS A 101 83.63 -40.65 -0.06
C LYS A 101 82.83 -40.03 1.09
N GLU A 102 83.48 -39.66 2.20
CA GLU A 102 82.83 -38.86 3.26
C GLU A 102 82.36 -37.50 2.73
N GLY A 103 83.14 -36.84 1.87
CA GLY A 103 82.72 -35.60 1.21
C GLY A 103 81.47 -35.74 0.34
N SER A 104 81.22 -36.93 -0.23
CA SER A 104 80.01 -37.23 -1.00
C SER A 104 78.78 -37.43 -0.11
N LEU A 105 78.96 -38.04 1.08
CA LEU A 105 77.88 -38.15 2.07
C LEU A 105 77.53 -36.79 2.66
N ASP A 106 78.52 -35.94 2.92
CA ASP A 106 78.29 -34.55 3.36
C ASP A 106 77.56 -33.73 2.29
N ALA A 107 77.93 -33.87 1.02
CA ALA A 107 77.21 -33.22 -0.09
C ALA A 107 75.75 -33.67 -0.18
N SER A 108 75.49 -34.96 -0.03
CA SER A 108 74.12 -35.51 0.01
C SER A 108 73.34 -35.01 1.24
N MET A 109 73.99 -34.94 2.41
CA MET A 109 73.39 -34.38 3.62
C MET A 109 73.07 -32.89 3.47
N GLU A 110 73.91 -32.12 2.77
CA GLU A 110 73.63 -30.72 2.48
C GLU A 110 72.49 -30.56 1.48
N GLU A 111 72.40 -31.42 0.47
CA GLU A 111 71.25 -31.47 -0.44
C GLU A 111 69.96 -31.81 0.29
N ILE A 112 69.98 -32.78 1.22
CA ILE A 112 68.83 -33.10 2.08
C ILE A 112 68.43 -31.91 2.95
N ARG A 113 69.41 -31.21 3.56
CA ARG A 113 69.14 -29.98 4.33
C ARG A 113 68.55 -28.89 3.46
N GLN A 114 69.04 -28.73 2.22
CA GLN A 114 68.50 -27.76 1.27
C GLN A 114 67.07 -28.13 0.86
N MET A 115 66.79 -29.39 0.53
CA MET A 115 65.44 -29.86 0.24
C MET A 115 64.51 -29.64 1.44
N HIS A 116 64.98 -29.92 2.66
CA HIS A 116 64.19 -29.68 3.87
C HIS A 116 63.91 -28.19 4.09
N ARG A 117 64.90 -27.30 3.86
CA ARG A 117 64.70 -25.84 3.87
C ARG A 117 63.63 -25.42 2.85
N ASN A 118 63.71 -25.93 1.62
CA ASN A 118 62.73 -25.64 0.57
C ASN A 118 61.33 -26.16 0.94
N ILE A 119 61.23 -27.34 1.56
CA ILE A 119 59.95 -27.89 2.05
C ILE A 119 59.36 -27.01 3.14
N ILE A 120 60.17 -26.57 4.12
CA ILE A 120 59.72 -25.66 5.18
C ILE A 120 59.23 -24.35 4.57
N GLU A 121 59.99 -23.75 3.66
CA GLU A 121 59.58 -22.52 2.99
C GLU A 121 58.28 -22.70 2.19
N SER A 122 58.11 -23.83 1.49
CA SER A 122 56.86 -24.16 0.80
C SER A 122 55.69 -24.34 1.77
N VAL A 123 55.92 -24.94 2.95
CA VAL A 123 54.89 -25.11 3.98
C VAL A 123 54.48 -23.75 4.55
N ASP A 124 55.44 -22.88 4.86
CA ASP A 124 55.16 -21.51 5.32
C ASP A 124 54.35 -20.73 4.28
N GLN A 125 54.71 -20.83 2.99
CA GLN A 125 53.93 -20.21 1.91
C GLN A 125 52.50 -20.75 1.82
N VAL A 126 52.30 -22.06 1.99
CA VAL A 126 50.95 -22.66 1.98
C VAL A 126 50.16 -22.21 3.22
N GLN A 127 50.81 -22.12 4.38
CA GLN A 127 50.21 -21.65 5.62
C GLN A 127 49.77 -20.17 5.52
N ASP A 128 50.61 -19.32 4.92
CA ASP A 128 50.30 -17.90 4.69
C ASP A 128 49.14 -17.74 3.69
N ARG A 129 49.17 -18.49 2.58
CA ARG A 129 48.06 -18.52 1.61
C ARG A 129 46.76 -18.99 2.27
N THR A 130 46.82 -20.04 3.10
CA THR A 130 45.65 -20.58 3.79
C THR A 130 45.10 -19.57 4.80
N SER A 131 45.97 -18.90 5.55
CA SER A 131 45.58 -17.86 6.51
C SER A 131 44.93 -16.67 5.81
N LYS A 132 45.44 -16.27 4.65
CA LYS A 132 44.85 -15.20 3.82
C LYS A 132 43.47 -15.59 3.28
N ILE A 133 43.33 -16.81 2.76
CA ILE A 133 42.04 -17.33 2.28
C ILE A 133 41.01 -17.36 3.41
N LEU A 134 41.37 -17.82 4.60
CA LEU A 134 40.50 -17.81 5.77
C LEU A 134 40.03 -16.40 6.15
N GLN A 135 40.93 -15.42 6.15
CA GLN A 135 40.58 -14.01 6.43
C GLN A 135 39.66 -13.42 5.35
N GLU A 136 39.90 -13.74 4.08
CA GLU A 136 39.05 -13.32 2.97
C GLU A 136 37.65 -13.94 3.07
N GLN A 137 37.55 -15.23 3.37
CA GLN A 137 36.28 -15.92 3.60
C GLN A 137 35.52 -15.34 4.79
N GLU A 138 36.19 -15.05 5.91
CA GLU A 138 35.57 -14.38 7.06
C GLU A 138 35.02 -13.00 6.67
N LYS A 139 35.80 -12.22 5.92
CA LYS A 139 35.39 -10.89 5.44
C LYS A 139 34.18 -10.98 4.51
N ASP A 140 34.14 -11.97 3.61
CA ASP A 140 33.02 -12.17 2.70
C ASP A 140 31.76 -12.65 3.44
N LEU A 141 31.93 -13.54 4.42
CA LEU A 141 30.84 -13.97 5.30
C LEU A 141 30.26 -12.78 6.07
N LEU A 142 31.11 -11.90 6.63
CA LEU A 142 30.67 -10.67 7.30
C LEU A 142 29.97 -9.70 6.34
N ARG A 143 30.44 -9.58 5.09
CA ARG A 143 29.78 -8.77 4.07
C ARG A 143 28.39 -9.31 3.75
N ALA A 144 28.27 -10.63 3.56
CA ALA A 144 26.99 -11.29 3.31
C ALA A 144 26.02 -11.14 4.50
N PHE A 145 26.51 -11.30 5.73
CA PHE A 145 25.70 -11.06 6.93
C PHE A 145 25.21 -9.61 7.03
N ARG A 146 26.08 -8.62 6.77
CA ARG A 146 25.67 -7.21 6.75
C ARG A 146 24.63 -6.92 5.67
N ALA A 147 24.81 -7.44 4.46
CA ALA A 147 23.83 -7.30 3.38
C ALA A 147 22.47 -7.90 3.78
N ARG A 148 22.47 -9.09 4.40
CA ARG A 148 21.24 -9.73 4.90
C ARG A 148 20.59 -8.94 6.04
N LEU A 149 21.37 -8.37 6.96
CA LEU A 149 20.85 -7.52 8.03
C LEU A 149 20.17 -6.26 7.47
N TYR A 150 20.78 -5.60 6.48
CA TYR A 150 20.16 -4.45 5.82
C TYR A 150 18.89 -4.84 5.07
N SER A 151 18.90 -5.96 4.34
CA SER A 151 17.69 -6.45 3.66
C SER A 151 16.55 -6.77 4.63
N VAL A 152 16.85 -7.42 5.77
CA VAL A 152 15.84 -7.70 6.80
C VAL A 152 15.33 -6.41 7.45
N GLN A 153 16.22 -5.44 7.69
CA GLN A 153 15.83 -4.16 8.27
C GLN A 153 14.94 -3.35 7.30
N GLU A 154 15.29 -3.32 6.02
CA GLU A 154 14.49 -2.69 4.96
C GLU A 154 13.13 -3.38 4.81
N GLU A 155 13.08 -4.71 4.87
CA GLU A 155 11.82 -5.46 4.86
C GLU A 155 10.93 -5.08 6.05
N LEU A 156 11.52 -5.02 7.25
CA LEU A 156 10.80 -4.67 8.50
C LEU A 156 10.31 -3.21 8.51
N GLU A 157 11.10 -2.28 7.98
CA GLU A 157 10.69 -0.89 7.78
C GLU A 157 9.56 -0.80 6.74
N SER A 158 9.67 -1.52 5.62
CA SER A 158 8.62 -1.55 4.59
C SER A 158 7.31 -2.17 5.10
N GLU A 159 7.38 -3.20 5.94
CA GLU A 159 6.22 -3.87 6.52
C GLU A 159 5.55 -2.98 7.57
N LYS A 160 6.34 -2.29 8.40
CA LYS A 160 5.84 -1.28 9.32
C LYS A 160 5.09 -0.16 8.58
N ASN A 161 5.67 0.38 7.50
CA ASN A 161 5.02 1.41 6.71
C ASN A 161 3.72 0.94 6.04
N LYS A 162 3.68 -0.31 5.54
CA LYS A 162 2.45 -0.91 4.98
C LYS A 162 1.34 -1.07 6.03
N THR A 163 1.70 -1.45 7.26
CA THR A 163 0.70 -1.58 8.34
C THR A 163 0.10 -0.23 8.74
N ASP A 164 0.88 0.85 8.67
CA ASP A 164 0.43 2.21 8.99
C ASP A 164 -0.46 2.81 7.89
N ASP A 165 -0.18 2.49 6.62
CA ASP A 165 -1.00 2.88 5.47
C ASP A 165 -2.43 2.32 5.54
N GLY A 166 -2.57 1.08 6.03
CA GLY A 166 -3.89 0.46 6.20
C GLY A 166 -4.75 1.20 7.22
N ALA A 167 -4.19 1.51 8.39
CA ALA A 167 -4.89 2.25 9.44
C ALA A 167 -5.24 3.68 8.97
N SER A 168 -4.30 4.35 8.31
CA SER A 168 -4.50 5.71 7.78
C SER A 168 -5.61 5.76 6.73
N ALA A 169 -5.65 4.81 5.79
CA ALA A 169 -6.70 4.73 4.79
C ALA A 169 -8.09 4.47 5.40
N TRP A 170 -8.18 3.64 6.44
CA TRP A 170 -9.44 3.41 7.15
C TRP A 170 -9.91 4.64 7.93
N ILE A 171 -8.98 5.38 8.55
CA ILE A 171 -9.27 6.63 9.25
C ILE A 171 -9.79 7.68 8.27
N GLU A 172 -9.13 7.84 7.12
CA GLU A 172 -9.56 8.79 6.09
C GLU A 172 -10.93 8.44 5.52
N LYS A 173 -11.18 7.15 5.26
CA LYS A 173 -12.51 6.68 4.83
C LYS A 173 -13.58 6.93 5.89
N SER A 174 -13.27 6.71 7.17
CA SER A 174 -14.20 7.02 8.28
C SER A 174 -14.55 8.50 8.30
N LYS A 175 -13.53 9.36 8.20
CA LYS A 175 -13.71 10.81 8.16
C LYS A 175 -14.53 11.26 6.94
N GLN A 176 -14.30 10.66 5.78
CA GLN A 176 -15.11 10.95 4.58
C GLN A 176 -16.58 10.58 4.80
N LEU A 177 -16.85 9.38 5.32
CA LEU A 177 -18.23 8.95 5.61
C LEU A 177 -18.91 9.84 6.65
N GLU A 178 -18.18 10.30 7.67
CA GLU A 178 -18.69 11.26 8.66
C GLU A 178 -19.11 12.58 7.98
N THR A 179 -18.30 13.10 7.06
CA THR A 179 -18.65 14.33 6.32
C THR A 179 -19.86 14.14 5.40
N GLU A 180 -19.99 12.98 4.74
CA GLU A 180 -21.14 12.66 3.90
C GLU A 180 -22.42 12.50 4.74
N VAL A 181 -22.32 11.88 5.91
CA VAL A 181 -23.43 11.76 6.86
C VAL A 181 -23.87 13.14 7.36
N GLU A 182 -22.95 14.02 7.71
CA GLU A 182 -23.32 15.36 8.17
C GLU A 182 -23.98 16.18 7.06
N TRP A 183 -23.43 16.13 5.84
CA TRP A 183 -24.02 16.79 4.68
C TRP A 183 -25.44 16.28 4.35
N THR A 184 -25.66 14.96 4.44
CA THR A 184 -27.00 14.39 4.21
C THR A 184 -28.01 14.78 5.29
N LYS A 185 -27.59 14.89 6.56
CA LYS A 185 -28.44 15.43 7.63
C LYS A 185 -28.81 16.89 7.37
N GLU A 186 -27.84 17.74 7.00
CA GLU A 186 -28.11 19.15 6.68
C GLU A 186 -29.11 19.28 5.51
N LEU A 187 -28.98 18.43 4.49
CA LEU A 187 -29.91 18.40 3.37
C LEU A 187 -31.31 17.94 3.80
N ALA A 188 -31.41 16.91 4.63
CA ALA A 188 -32.67 16.43 5.18
C ALA A 188 -33.37 17.52 6.01
N ASP A 189 -32.64 18.18 6.91
CA ASP A 189 -33.15 19.29 7.72
C ASP A 189 -33.65 20.44 6.86
N ARG A 190 -32.95 20.76 5.77
CA ARG A 190 -33.37 21.80 4.82
C ARG A 190 -34.66 21.43 4.10
N LEU A 191 -34.77 20.19 3.64
CA LEU A 191 -35.98 19.67 3.00
C LEU A 191 -37.16 19.67 3.96
N ASP A 192 -36.96 19.27 5.21
CA ASP A 192 -38.01 19.29 6.23
C ASP A 192 -38.52 20.70 6.52
N ARG A 193 -37.61 21.69 6.62
CA ARG A 193 -38.03 23.10 6.78
C ARG A 193 -38.87 23.59 5.60
N LEU A 194 -38.48 23.24 4.37
CA LEU A 194 -39.24 23.59 3.17
C LEU A 194 -40.61 22.90 3.14
N ASN A 195 -40.66 21.62 3.47
CA ASN A 195 -41.89 20.83 3.48
C ASN A 195 -42.87 21.32 4.57
N GLN A 196 -42.36 21.68 5.75
CA GLN A 196 -43.14 22.34 6.79
C GLN A 196 -43.71 23.69 6.31
N SER A 197 -42.91 24.51 5.62
CA SER A 197 -43.37 25.78 5.05
C SER A 197 -44.49 25.58 4.05
N LEU A 198 -44.31 24.65 3.10
CA LEU A 198 -45.32 24.31 2.11
C LEU A 198 -46.59 23.74 2.76
N THR A 199 -46.45 22.93 3.80
CA THR A 199 -47.59 22.38 4.55
C THR A 199 -48.41 23.49 5.22
N ARG A 200 -47.74 24.45 5.88
CA ARG A 200 -48.41 25.63 6.48
C ARG A 200 -49.13 26.46 5.41
N GLU A 201 -48.50 26.68 4.26
CA GLU A 201 -49.13 27.41 3.16
C GLU A 201 -50.34 26.66 2.59
N ASN A 202 -50.23 25.34 2.42
CA ASN A 202 -51.34 24.50 1.95
C ASN A 202 -52.52 24.54 2.93
N GLN A 203 -52.25 24.48 4.24
CA GLN A 203 -53.26 24.66 5.28
C GLN A 203 -53.92 26.04 5.19
N ARG A 204 -53.13 27.11 5.05
CA ARG A 204 -53.65 28.47 4.88
C ARG A 204 -54.57 28.58 3.66
N LEU A 205 -54.15 28.05 2.51
CA LEU A 205 -54.94 28.07 1.27
C LEU A 205 -56.24 27.25 1.41
N LYS A 206 -56.19 26.09 2.07
CA LYS A 206 -57.39 25.29 2.37
C LYS A 206 -58.39 26.09 3.21
N THR A 207 -57.93 26.73 4.29
CA THR A 207 -58.79 27.59 5.12
C THR A 207 -59.39 28.73 4.30
N GLN A 208 -58.59 29.39 3.45
CA GLN A 208 -59.10 30.46 2.58
C GLN A 208 -60.16 29.97 1.60
N PHE A 209 -59.96 28.81 0.98
CA PHE A 209 -60.93 28.22 0.06
C PHE A 209 -62.23 27.87 0.77
N THR A 210 -62.15 27.24 1.95
CA THR A 210 -63.34 26.94 2.77
C THR A 210 -64.09 28.20 3.18
N THR A 211 -63.40 29.28 3.56
CA THR A 211 -64.05 30.57 3.84
C THR A 211 -64.77 31.12 2.61
N GLN A 212 -64.13 31.11 1.44
CA GLN A 212 -64.77 31.56 0.19
C GLN A 212 -65.98 30.70 -0.19
N GLU A 213 -65.91 29.39 0.04
CA GLU A 213 -67.02 28.48 -0.21
C GLU A 213 -68.21 28.77 0.73
N ASN A 214 -67.95 29.00 2.02
CA ASN A 214 -68.96 29.43 2.98
C ASN A 214 -69.60 30.78 2.60
N ASP A 215 -68.81 31.75 2.16
CA ASP A 215 -69.29 33.05 1.71
C ASP A 215 -70.17 32.91 0.46
N ARG A 216 -69.75 32.07 -0.50
CA ARG A 216 -70.53 31.77 -1.71
C ARG A 216 -71.87 31.13 -1.33
N GLU A 217 -71.87 30.15 -0.42
CA GLU A 217 -73.10 29.52 0.07
C GLU A 217 -74.04 30.53 0.75
N PHE A 218 -73.48 31.43 1.55
CA PHE A 218 -74.24 32.48 2.23
C PHE A 218 -74.88 33.45 1.23
N LEU A 219 -74.13 33.91 0.22
CA LEU A 219 -74.65 34.77 -0.85
C LEU A 219 -75.74 34.06 -1.67
N VAL A 220 -75.58 32.76 -1.96
CA VAL A 220 -76.61 31.96 -2.63
C VAL A 220 -77.88 31.88 -1.79
N LYS A 221 -77.77 31.63 -0.47
CA LYS A 221 -78.92 31.63 0.45
C LYS A 221 -79.63 32.97 0.49
N GLN A 222 -78.89 34.07 0.60
CA GLN A 222 -79.46 35.43 0.54
C GLN A 222 -80.18 35.68 -0.78
N LEU A 223 -79.54 35.35 -1.91
CA LEU A 223 -80.13 35.52 -3.24
C LEU A 223 -81.44 34.74 -3.38
N VAL A 224 -81.50 33.51 -2.86
CA VAL A 224 -82.72 32.70 -2.86
C VAL A 224 -83.79 33.33 -1.96
N SER A 225 -83.44 33.86 -0.78
CA SER A 225 -84.39 34.56 0.11
C SER A 225 -85.00 35.77 -0.59
N VAL A 226 -84.16 36.64 -1.16
CA VAL A 226 -84.60 37.84 -1.89
C VAL A 226 -85.48 37.46 -3.09
N LYS A 227 -85.14 36.37 -3.81
CA LYS A 227 -85.99 35.86 -4.90
C LYS A 227 -87.37 35.40 -4.39
N LYS A 228 -87.43 34.70 -3.25
CA LYS A 228 -88.70 34.28 -2.64
C LYS A 228 -89.54 35.49 -2.22
N ASP A 229 -88.94 36.48 -1.57
CA ASP A 229 -89.63 37.71 -1.18
C ASP A 229 -90.12 38.51 -2.40
N ASN A 230 -89.32 38.59 -3.47
CA ASN A 230 -89.76 39.22 -4.72
C ASN A 230 -90.96 38.52 -5.34
N VAL A 231 -90.98 37.18 -5.35
CA VAL A 231 -92.14 36.42 -5.82
C VAL A 231 -93.35 36.68 -4.93
N ARG A 232 -93.19 36.70 -3.60
CA ARG A 232 -94.26 37.03 -2.66
C ARG A 232 -94.84 38.43 -2.94
N LEU A 233 -93.99 39.44 -3.06
CA LEU A 233 -94.39 40.82 -3.35
C LEU A 233 -95.08 40.96 -4.71
N ARG A 234 -94.63 40.23 -5.74
CA ARG A 234 -95.30 40.21 -7.04
C ARG A 234 -96.70 39.60 -6.93
N ASN A 235 -96.85 38.50 -6.20
CA ASN A 235 -98.16 37.89 -5.97
C ASN A 235 -99.09 38.84 -5.19
N GLU A 236 -98.57 39.53 -4.17
CA GLU A 236 -99.33 40.55 -3.41
C GLU A 236 -99.74 41.74 -4.31
N TYR A 237 -98.82 42.22 -5.14
CA TYR A 237 -99.09 43.29 -6.11
C TYR A 237 -100.16 42.88 -7.12
N GLU A 238 -100.07 41.68 -7.70
CA GLU A 238 -101.09 41.14 -8.61
C GLU A 238 -102.45 41.00 -7.91
N ALA A 239 -102.49 40.57 -6.66
CA ALA A 239 -103.73 40.45 -5.89
C ALA A 239 -104.38 41.82 -5.65
N LEU A 240 -103.59 42.82 -5.21
CA LEU A 240 -104.06 44.20 -5.05
C LEU A 240 -104.52 44.81 -6.37
N GLN A 241 -103.80 44.55 -7.46
CA GLN A 241 -104.18 45.01 -8.79
C GLN A 241 -105.53 44.42 -9.22
N ARG A 242 -105.79 43.13 -8.96
CA ARG A 242 -107.10 42.51 -9.20
C ARG A 242 -108.20 43.14 -8.35
N GLN A 243 -107.92 43.45 -7.08
CA GLN A 243 -108.89 44.14 -6.21
C GLN A 243 -109.22 45.55 -6.69
N LEU A 244 -108.22 46.31 -7.15
CA LEU A 244 -108.43 47.63 -7.74
C LEU A 244 -109.25 47.56 -9.03
N GLU A 245 -108.99 46.57 -9.89
CA GLU A 245 -109.77 46.36 -11.10
C GLU A 245 -111.23 46.02 -10.77
N GLN A 246 -111.48 45.15 -9.78
CA GLN A 246 -112.83 44.85 -9.30
C GLN A 246 -113.55 46.10 -8.78
N LEU A 247 -112.88 46.91 -7.95
CA LEU A 247 -113.45 48.15 -7.44
C LEU A 247 -113.72 49.15 -8.58
N ARG A 248 -112.84 49.24 -9.57
CA ARG A 248 -113.05 50.08 -10.76
C ARG A 248 -114.26 49.60 -11.55
N ASP A 249 -114.40 48.29 -11.80
CA ASP A 249 -115.55 47.72 -12.48
C ASP A 249 -116.86 47.95 -11.70
N GLU A 250 -116.83 47.87 -10.37
CA GLU A 250 -117.96 48.23 -9.48
C GLU A 250 -118.30 49.73 -9.55
N THR A 251 -117.30 50.59 -9.68
CA THR A 251 -117.50 52.04 -9.85
C THR A 251 -118.08 52.34 -11.24
N GLU A 252 -117.60 51.68 -12.29
CA GLU A 252 -118.12 51.78 -13.66
C GLU A 252 -119.57 51.21 -13.76
N HIS A 253 -119.93 50.20 -12.96
CA HIS A 253 -121.31 49.70 -12.84
C HIS A 253 -122.21 50.59 -11.95
N GLY A 254 -121.65 51.31 -10.98
CA GLY A 254 -122.36 52.29 -10.15
C GLY A 254 -122.65 53.62 -10.86
N ASP A 255 -121.81 54.01 -11.82
CA ASP A 255 -121.93 55.29 -12.58
C ASP A 255 -122.70 55.17 -13.91
N ALA A 256 -123.34 54.03 -14.19
CA ALA A 256 -124.24 53.88 -15.34
C ALA A 256 -125.59 54.63 -15.18
N LEU A 257 -125.76 55.44 -14.12
CA LEU A 257 -126.93 56.30 -13.87
C LEU A 257 -126.55 57.78 -13.60
N HIS A 258 -125.56 58.36 -14.28
CA HIS A 258 -125.57 59.81 -14.52
C HIS A 258 -124.75 60.20 -15.75
N GLN A 259 -125.45 60.27 -16.88
CA GLN A 259 -125.01 60.94 -18.08
C GLN A 259 -125.25 62.45 -17.90
N LEU A 260 -124.23 63.30 -18.09
CA LEU A 260 -124.27 64.52 -18.93
C LEU A 260 -122.99 65.38 -18.78
N GLN A 261 -122.14 65.27 -19.80
CA GLN A 261 -121.56 66.36 -20.62
C GLN A 261 -120.57 67.40 -20.02
N PRO A 262 -119.84 68.13 -20.90
CA PRO A 262 -118.38 68.37 -20.87
C PRO A 262 -118.02 69.70 -20.19
N HIS A 263 -116.74 70.11 -20.05
CA HIS A 263 -116.23 71.51 -20.16
C HIS A 263 -114.69 71.57 -19.98
N SER A 264 -114.12 72.65 -20.50
CA SER A 264 -112.72 72.90 -20.84
C SER A 264 -111.91 73.64 -19.76
N SER A 265 -110.58 73.44 -19.81
CA SER A 265 -109.52 74.48 -19.65
C SER A 265 -109.13 75.06 -18.27
N MET A 266 -107.83 75.45 -18.22
CA MET A 266 -107.06 76.25 -17.25
C MET A 266 -106.68 75.55 -15.94
N GLY A 267 -105.38 75.38 -15.62
CA GLY A 267 -104.45 76.42 -15.12
C GLY A 267 -104.68 76.55 -13.61
N VAL A 268 -103.74 76.33 -12.67
CA VAL A 268 -102.43 76.97 -12.43
C VAL A 268 -101.65 76.16 -11.37
N ALA A 269 -100.31 76.28 -11.38
CA ALA A 269 -99.30 76.27 -10.28
C ALA A 269 -99.69 75.76 -8.86
N ALA A 270 -98.87 75.11 -8.03
CA ALA A 270 -97.42 75.00 -7.82
C ALA A 270 -97.21 73.77 -6.87
N MET A 271 -96.06 73.10 -6.74
CA MET A 271 -94.91 73.50 -5.92
C MET A 271 -93.95 72.30 -5.79
N PHE A 272 -92.63 72.55 -5.91
CA PHE A 272 -91.46 71.89 -5.28
C PHE A 272 -91.35 70.34 -5.29
N SER A 273 -90.23 69.67 -5.54
CA SER A 273 -88.83 70.03 -5.38
C SER A 273 -87.94 69.00 -6.10
N ALA A 274 -86.89 69.48 -6.74
CA ALA A 274 -85.77 68.65 -7.18
C ALA A 274 -85.01 68.12 -5.96
N SER A 275 -84.50 66.88 -6.01
CA SER A 275 -83.28 66.50 -5.28
C SER A 275 -82.67 65.22 -5.83
N THR A 276 -81.56 65.43 -6.53
CA THR A 276 -80.46 64.50 -6.74
C THR A 276 -79.73 64.27 -5.42
N SER A 277 -79.47 63.02 -5.03
CA SER A 277 -78.46 62.70 -4.01
C SER A 277 -77.81 61.36 -4.41
N ALA A 278 -76.66 61.37 -5.07
CA ALA A 278 -75.32 61.60 -4.53
C ALA A 278 -74.91 60.53 -3.49
N LEU A 279 -74.08 59.60 -3.96
CA LEU A 279 -73.29 58.63 -3.20
C LEU A 279 -72.51 59.30 -2.04
N PRO A 280 -72.39 58.66 -0.86
CA PRO A 280 -71.40 59.08 0.11
C PRO A 280 -70.04 58.43 -0.21
N LYS A 281 -69.09 59.27 -0.58
CA LYS A 281 -67.64 59.03 -0.50
C LYS A 281 -67.19 59.42 0.91
N MET A 282 -66.92 58.46 1.78
CA MET A 282 -66.14 58.71 3.00
C MET A 282 -64.74 58.15 2.83
N GLY A 283 -63.78 59.06 2.83
CA GLY A 283 -62.37 58.76 3.00
C GLY A 283 -61.85 59.48 4.24
N ALA A 284 -60.88 58.82 4.87
CA ALA A 284 -59.85 59.32 5.78
C ALA A 284 -60.24 59.71 7.20
N GLY A 285 -59.53 59.11 8.17
CA GLY A 285 -59.23 59.79 9.43
C GLY A 285 -59.06 58.91 10.66
N GLY A 286 -57.85 58.36 10.85
CA GLY A 286 -57.09 58.53 12.09
C GLY A 286 -57.49 57.80 13.38
N GLY A 287 -56.60 56.90 13.83
CA GLY A 287 -55.84 57.15 15.06
C GLY A 287 -56.36 56.56 16.39
N GLY A 288 -55.44 55.89 17.10
CA GLY A 288 -55.53 55.53 18.54
C GLY A 288 -55.73 54.03 18.74
N GLY A 289 -54.67 53.24 18.95
CA GLY A 289 -54.06 53.03 20.26
C GLY A 289 -54.68 51.77 20.87
N LEU A 290 -53.97 50.66 21.03
CA LEU A 290 -53.23 50.36 22.26
C LEU A 290 -52.03 49.44 22.01
N SER A 291 -50.98 49.76 22.75
CA SER A 291 -49.69 49.10 22.88
C SER A 291 -49.68 48.20 24.12
N PHE A 292 -49.05 47.03 24.01
CA PHE A 292 -48.26 46.30 25.04
C PHE A 292 -47.38 45.34 24.23
N GLY A 293 -46.07 45.56 24.01
CA GLY A 293 -44.95 45.48 24.96
C GLY A 293 -44.40 44.03 24.97
N ALA A 294 -43.12 43.68 24.80
CA ALA A 294 -41.86 44.41 24.64
C ALA A 294 -40.73 43.42 24.21
N SER A 295 -39.59 43.96 23.74
CA SER A 295 -38.23 43.39 23.76
C SER A 295 -37.88 42.27 22.74
N SER A 296 -36.75 42.25 22.03
CA SER A 296 -35.55 43.10 21.98
C SER A 296 -34.78 42.83 20.67
N ILE A 297 -34.18 43.90 20.14
CA ILE A 297 -33.28 43.93 18.98
C ILE A 297 -31.84 43.77 19.46
N LEU A 298 -31.06 42.89 18.81
CA LEU A 298 -29.62 43.09 18.60
C LEU A 298 -29.20 42.63 17.20
N HIS A 299 -28.75 43.63 16.42
CA HIS A 299 -27.64 43.62 15.46
C HIS A 299 -27.58 42.57 14.34
N ARG A 300 -27.75 43.04 13.10
CA ARG A 300 -27.08 42.46 11.92
C ARG A 300 -26.55 43.58 11.00
N PRO A 301 -25.28 43.54 10.57
CA PRO A 301 -24.72 44.58 9.72
C PRO A 301 -24.95 44.31 8.22
N ASN A 302 -24.84 45.43 7.49
CA ASN A 302 -24.83 45.64 6.05
C ASN A 302 -24.18 44.54 5.20
N THR A 303 -24.71 44.38 3.99
CA THR A 303 -23.92 44.37 2.74
C THR A 303 -24.83 44.62 1.55
N ALA A 304 -24.63 45.80 0.91
CA ALA A 304 -24.60 46.08 -0.53
C ALA A 304 -25.82 45.72 -1.43
N VAL A 305 -26.19 46.43 -2.50
CA VAL A 305 -25.79 47.67 -3.18
C VAL A 305 -26.92 47.88 -4.23
N SER A 306 -27.36 49.13 -4.43
CA SER A 306 -27.98 49.76 -5.62
C SER A 306 -28.97 48.95 -6.50
N GLY A 307 -30.16 49.44 -6.87
CA GLY A 307 -30.71 50.79 -6.85
C GLY A 307 -31.94 50.86 -7.77
N LEU A 308 -32.53 52.05 -7.80
CA LEU A 308 -33.62 52.54 -8.66
C LEU A 308 -35.08 52.23 -8.25
N SER A 309 -35.61 53.18 -7.49
CA SER A 309 -37.00 53.62 -7.55
C SER A 309 -37.27 54.38 -8.86
N THR A 310 -38.39 54.14 -9.54
CA THR A 310 -39.21 55.21 -10.18
C THR A 310 -40.53 54.68 -10.76
N SER A 311 -41.61 55.36 -10.37
CA SER A 311 -42.86 55.62 -11.09
C SER A 311 -43.81 54.48 -11.47
N ALA A 312 -44.86 54.39 -10.65
CA ALA A 312 -46.19 53.95 -11.02
C ALA A 312 -46.89 54.98 -11.92
N VAL A 313 -46.76 54.89 -13.25
CA VAL A 313 -47.76 55.37 -14.25
C VAL A 313 -47.53 54.63 -15.58
N ALA A 314 -48.03 53.40 -15.75
CA ALA A 314 -48.04 52.69 -17.05
C ALA A 314 -49.02 51.51 -17.08
N SER A 315 -50.31 51.77 -16.84
CA SER A 315 -51.36 50.77 -17.09
C SER A 315 -51.93 50.97 -18.49
N MET A 316 -51.35 50.32 -19.50
CA MET A 316 -52.02 49.87 -20.76
C MET A 316 -51.07 49.17 -21.77
N THR A 317 -49.77 48.98 -21.49
CA THR A 317 -48.80 48.34 -22.42
C THR A 317 -48.13 47.06 -21.89
N THR A 318 -48.59 46.49 -20.77
CA THR A 318 -47.89 45.39 -20.05
C THR A 318 -48.27 43.96 -20.45
N LEU A 319 -49.29 43.76 -21.29
CA LEU A 319 -49.66 42.41 -21.78
C LEU A 319 -48.54 41.67 -22.53
N PRO A 320 -47.82 42.27 -23.51
CA PRO A 320 -46.80 41.54 -24.26
C PRO A 320 -45.58 41.16 -23.41
N GLU A 321 -45.32 41.88 -22.32
CA GLU A 321 -44.20 41.60 -21.43
C GLU A 321 -44.48 40.42 -20.49
N ALA A 322 -45.71 40.32 -19.98
CA ALA A 322 -46.15 39.15 -19.21
C ALA A 322 -46.11 37.88 -20.06
N ASP A 323 -46.56 37.96 -21.32
CA ASP A 323 -46.51 36.84 -22.25
C ASP A 323 -45.09 36.36 -22.54
N ASN A 324 -44.12 37.28 -22.65
CA ASN A 324 -42.72 36.91 -22.84
C ASN A 324 -42.13 36.23 -21.59
N ARG A 325 -42.49 36.67 -20.39
CA ARG A 325 -42.09 35.99 -19.14
C ARG A 325 -42.67 34.58 -19.04
N TYR A 326 -43.94 34.40 -19.37
CA TYR A 326 -44.55 33.07 -19.40
C TYR A 326 -43.92 32.15 -20.45
N LYS A 327 -43.58 32.67 -21.64
CA LYS A 327 -42.86 31.90 -22.67
C LYS A 327 -41.49 31.42 -22.19
N GLU A 328 -40.72 32.27 -21.49
CA GLU A 328 -39.43 31.89 -20.92
C GLU A 328 -39.57 30.86 -19.78
N ILE A 329 -40.58 31.02 -18.91
CA ILE A 329 -40.88 30.03 -17.86
C ILE A 329 -41.25 28.68 -18.49
N ILE A 330 -42.12 28.67 -19.49
CA ILE A 330 -42.51 27.44 -20.22
C ILE A 330 -41.29 26.81 -20.88
N LYS A 331 -40.40 27.59 -21.48
CA LYS A 331 -39.15 27.11 -22.09
C LYS A 331 -38.21 26.50 -21.06
N ARG A 332 -38.07 27.10 -19.88
CA ARG A 332 -37.28 26.58 -18.76
C ARG A 332 -37.86 25.27 -18.23
N LEU A 333 -39.18 25.22 -18.00
CA LEU A 333 -39.87 24.02 -17.54
C LEU A 333 -39.77 22.88 -18.56
N LYS A 334 -39.88 23.17 -19.85
CA LYS A 334 -39.66 22.18 -20.92
C LYS A 334 -38.24 21.61 -20.91
N ARG A 335 -37.21 22.46 -20.69
CA ARG A 335 -35.82 21.99 -20.55
C ARG A 335 -35.63 21.11 -19.31
N LEU A 336 -36.20 21.50 -18.17
CA LEU A 336 -36.13 20.70 -16.94
C LEU A 336 -36.80 19.33 -17.13
N LEU A 337 -37.99 19.30 -17.73
CA LEU A 337 -38.72 18.07 -18.02
C LEU A 337 -37.94 17.16 -18.98
N GLU A 338 -37.27 17.74 -19.99
CA GLU A 338 -36.40 16.99 -20.90
C GLU A 338 -35.17 16.40 -20.19
N VAL A 339 -34.56 17.16 -19.27
CA VAL A 339 -33.45 16.67 -18.43
C VAL A 339 -33.92 15.54 -17.51
N GLU A 340 -35.07 15.69 -16.85
CA GLU A 340 -35.64 14.64 -16.01
C GLU A 340 -35.99 13.38 -16.81
N ARG A 341 -36.53 13.51 -18.02
CA ARG A 341 -36.78 12.37 -18.93
C ARG A 341 -35.49 11.64 -19.28
N ARG A 342 -34.41 12.36 -19.60
CA ARG A 342 -33.10 11.75 -19.87
C ARG A 342 -32.51 11.07 -18.64
N ASN A 343 -32.61 11.72 -17.48
CA ASN A 343 -32.13 11.15 -16.23
C ASN A 343 -32.89 9.87 -15.88
N LEU A 344 -34.22 9.87 -16.03
CA LEU A 344 -35.07 8.70 -15.80
C LEU A 344 -34.77 7.57 -16.80
N GLN A 345 -34.49 7.88 -18.07
CA GLN A 345 -34.06 6.90 -19.06
C GLN A 345 -32.68 6.31 -18.71
N GLN A 346 -31.75 7.13 -18.24
CA GLN A 346 -30.42 6.69 -17.78
C GLN A 346 -30.52 5.76 -16.57
N VAL A 347 -31.32 6.13 -15.56
CA VAL A 347 -31.57 5.29 -14.37
C VAL A 347 -32.18 3.95 -14.77
N ARG A 348 -33.19 3.94 -15.66
CA ARG A 348 -33.79 2.69 -16.17
C ARG A 348 -32.77 1.81 -16.89
N THR A 349 -31.91 2.41 -17.70
CA THR A 349 -30.86 1.68 -18.42
C THR A 349 -29.82 1.09 -17.46
N SER A 350 -29.37 1.89 -16.48
CA SER A 350 -28.45 1.45 -15.42
C SER A 350 -29.03 0.31 -14.58
N TYR A 351 -30.31 0.41 -14.19
CA TYR A 351 -30.99 -0.64 -13.43
C TYR A 351 -31.10 -1.95 -14.23
N LYS A 352 -31.47 -1.85 -15.52
CA LYS A 352 -31.51 -3.03 -16.40
C LYS A 352 -30.13 -3.68 -16.54
N GLN A 353 -29.07 -2.89 -16.65
CA GLN A 353 -27.70 -3.39 -16.73
C GLN A 353 -27.25 -4.04 -15.42
N GLU A 354 -27.59 -3.46 -14.27
CA GLU A 354 -27.28 -4.07 -12.98
C GLU A 354 -28.02 -5.39 -12.78
N LEU A 355 -29.29 -5.47 -13.18
CA LEU A 355 -30.06 -6.70 -13.14
C LEU A 355 -29.42 -7.79 -14.02
N GLN A 356 -29.01 -7.44 -15.24
CA GLN A 356 -28.28 -8.36 -16.13
C GLN A 356 -26.98 -8.85 -15.49
N ASN A 357 -26.18 -7.95 -14.91
CA ASN A 357 -24.92 -8.31 -14.25
C ASN A 357 -25.15 -9.24 -13.04
N ARG A 358 -26.22 -9.01 -12.25
CA ARG A 358 -26.60 -9.92 -11.15
C ARG A 358 -26.99 -11.29 -11.67
N THR A 359 -27.78 -11.34 -12.75
CA THR A 359 -28.17 -12.62 -13.37
C THR A 359 -26.97 -13.38 -13.92
N GLU A 360 -25.98 -12.70 -14.52
CA GLU A 360 -24.75 -13.33 -15.01
C GLU A 360 -23.91 -13.91 -13.87
N LEU A 361 -23.76 -13.17 -12.76
CA LEU A 361 -23.03 -13.62 -11.58
C LEU A 361 -23.71 -14.83 -10.92
N GLU A 362 -25.03 -14.79 -10.76
CA GLU A 362 -25.81 -15.89 -10.21
C GLU A 362 -25.72 -17.15 -11.08
N LEU A 363 -25.76 -16.99 -12.41
CA LEU A 363 -25.67 -18.10 -13.35
C LEU A 363 -24.29 -18.75 -13.30
N LEU A 364 -23.21 -17.97 -13.27
CA LEU A 364 -21.84 -18.48 -13.11
C LEU A 364 -21.64 -19.21 -11.78
N LEU A 365 -22.22 -18.70 -10.68
CA LEU A 365 -22.12 -19.33 -9.37
C LEU A 365 -22.89 -20.65 -9.33
N LYS A 366 -24.10 -20.70 -9.90
CA LYS A 366 -24.88 -21.94 -10.05
C LYS A 366 -24.16 -22.97 -10.92
N GLU A 367 -23.55 -22.55 -12.02
CA GLU A 367 -22.76 -23.41 -12.89
C GLU A 367 -21.57 -24.02 -12.14
N CYS A 368 -20.78 -23.23 -11.41
CA CYS A 368 -19.65 -23.74 -10.61
C CYS A 368 -20.10 -24.74 -9.53
N ILE A 369 -21.20 -24.46 -8.84
CA ILE A 369 -21.76 -25.37 -7.83
C ILE A 369 -22.19 -26.68 -8.49
N GLN A 370 -22.81 -26.61 -9.67
CA GLN A 370 -23.24 -27.79 -10.41
C GLN A 370 -22.04 -28.60 -10.92
N ASP A 371 -20.99 -27.95 -11.42
CA ASP A 371 -19.77 -28.62 -11.88
C ASP A 371 -19.09 -29.41 -10.75
N VAL A 372 -19.03 -28.83 -9.54
CA VAL A 372 -18.49 -29.53 -8.36
C VAL A 372 -19.41 -30.68 -7.93
N ARG A 373 -20.74 -30.49 -7.96
CA ARG A 373 -21.69 -31.58 -7.69
C ARG A 373 -21.57 -32.73 -8.69
N ASN A 374 -21.40 -32.42 -9.98
CA ASN A 374 -21.21 -33.41 -11.04
C ASN A 374 -19.88 -34.17 -10.84
N GLU A 375 -18.81 -33.47 -10.48
CA GLU A 375 -17.51 -34.08 -10.19
C GLU A 375 -17.58 -35.01 -8.97
N ILE A 376 -18.23 -34.60 -7.88
CA ILE A 376 -18.44 -35.44 -6.70
C ILE A 376 -19.27 -36.68 -7.06
N SER A 377 -20.31 -36.52 -7.87
CA SER A 377 -21.15 -37.63 -8.33
C SER A 377 -20.34 -38.62 -9.19
N HIS A 378 -19.44 -38.11 -10.04
CA HIS A 378 -18.52 -38.94 -10.83
C HIS A 378 -17.45 -39.63 -9.98
N HIS A 379 -16.92 -38.95 -8.96
CA HIS A 379 -15.92 -39.52 -8.06
C HIS A 379 -16.52 -40.57 -7.11
N GLY A 380 -17.79 -40.40 -6.72
CA GLY A 380 -18.56 -41.38 -5.95
C GLY A 380 -19.03 -42.61 -6.74
N GLN A 381 -19.01 -42.56 -8.08
CA GLN A 381 -19.37 -43.69 -8.95
C GLN A 381 -18.18 -44.52 -9.44
N LEU A 382 -16.94 -44.15 -9.12
CA LEU A 382 -15.80 -45.03 -9.40
C LEU A 382 -15.80 -46.21 -8.40
N PRO A 383 -15.82 -47.47 -8.87
CA PRO A 383 -15.83 -48.63 -7.99
C PRO A 383 -14.47 -48.76 -7.32
N MET A 384 -14.39 -48.45 -6.02
CA MET A 384 -13.23 -48.80 -5.21
C MET A 384 -13.16 -50.32 -5.08
N VAL A 385 -12.19 -50.89 -5.80
CA VAL A 385 -11.72 -52.27 -5.61
C VAL A 385 -10.96 -52.35 -4.29
N ALA A 386 -11.44 -53.25 -3.42
CA ALA A 386 -10.77 -53.97 -2.34
C ALA A 386 -9.83 -53.21 -1.38
N GLY A 387 -10.27 -53.10 -0.12
CA GLY A 387 -9.44 -52.75 1.04
C GLY A 387 -10.01 -53.36 2.32
N ASN A 388 -9.65 -54.62 2.53
CA ASN A 388 -10.03 -55.50 3.64
C ASN A 388 -9.54 -54.97 5.00
N ASN A 389 -10.41 -54.88 6.03
CA ASN A 389 -10.18 -55.37 7.41
C ASN A 389 -11.22 -54.84 8.44
N ASN A 390 -12.00 -55.78 8.99
CA ASN A 390 -12.24 -56.04 10.43
C ASN A 390 -12.08 -54.85 11.42
N SER A 391 -13.02 -54.48 12.29
CA SER A 391 -13.74 -55.34 13.26
C SER A 391 -14.83 -54.53 14.01
N ASN A 392 -15.86 -55.26 14.48
CA ASN A 392 -16.70 -54.98 15.66
C ASN A 392 -17.64 -53.76 15.71
N SER A 393 -18.95 -54.03 15.64
CA SER A 393 -19.86 -53.83 16.79
C SER A 393 -21.32 -54.18 16.43
N SER A 394 -21.69 -55.42 16.75
CA SER A 394 -22.98 -55.90 17.24
C SER A 394 -24.22 -54.98 17.33
N ILE A 395 -25.33 -55.56 16.84
CA ILE A 395 -26.63 -55.70 17.53
C ILE A 395 -27.55 -54.46 17.58
N ARG A 396 -28.56 -54.43 16.68
CA ARG A 396 -29.98 -54.68 17.05
C ARG A 396 -30.89 -54.89 15.82
N LYS A 397 -31.95 -55.64 16.13
CA LYS A 397 -32.91 -56.47 15.37
C LYS A 397 -33.79 -55.81 14.26
N PRO A 398 -34.49 -56.67 13.47
CA PRO A 398 -35.22 -56.35 12.24
C PRO A 398 -36.73 -56.18 12.46
N GLY A 399 -37.42 -55.57 11.49
CA GLY A 399 -38.87 -55.68 11.34
C GLY A 399 -39.46 -54.81 10.24
N GLY A 400 -39.97 -55.43 9.17
CA GLY A 400 -41.28 -55.09 8.61
C GLY A 400 -41.40 -54.17 7.38
N ALA A 401 -41.22 -54.78 6.19
CA ALA A 401 -41.98 -54.63 4.93
C ALA A 401 -42.00 -53.32 4.08
N PRO A 402 -42.16 -53.44 2.74
CA PRO A 402 -42.02 -52.37 1.73
C PRO A 402 -43.38 -52.04 1.05
N PRO A 403 -43.46 -51.48 -0.18
CA PRO A 403 -42.94 -50.22 -0.72
C PRO A 403 -44.08 -49.30 -1.23
N GLN A 404 -43.90 -47.98 -1.28
CA GLN A 404 -44.67 -47.14 -2.21
C GLN A 404 -43.79 -46.07 -2.86
N SER A 405 -43.70 -46.23 -4.17
CA SER A 405 -43.31 -45.26 -5.19
C SER A 405 -44.18 -44.01 -5.16
N GLY A 406 -43.56 -42.83 -5.16
CA GLY A 406 -44.25 -41.56 -5.34
C GLY A 406 -43.27 -40.40 -5.41
N ALA A 407 -42.97 -39.99 -6.63
CA ALA A 407 -41.97 -38.99 -7.00
C ALA A 407 -42.15 -37.63 -6.31
N SER A 408 -41.03 -37.10 -5.81
CA SER A 408 -40.50 -35.73 -6.00
C SER A 408 -39.65 -35.38 -4.77
N SER A 409 -38.38 -35.78 -4.82
CA SER A 409 -37.40 -35.39 -3.82
C SER A 409 -37.11 -33.90 -3.98
N PRO A 410 -37.35 -33.03 -2.98
CA PRO A 410 -36.68 -31.74 -2.94
C PRO A 410 -35.26 -32.02 -2.45
N LEU A 411 -34.35 -32.22 -3.39
CA LEU A 411 -32.92 -32.35 -3.16
C LEU A 411 -32.37 -30.95 -2.79
N VAL A 412 -32.76 -30.49 -1.60
CA VAL A 412 -32.37 -29.19 -1.04
C VAL A 412 -31.57 -29.47 0.21
N ASP A 413 -30.34 -28.97 0.21
CA ASP A 413 -29.43 -28.84 1.34
C ASP A 413 -28.75 -30.10 1.91
N ALA A 414 -28.10 -30.88 1.03
CA ALA A 414 -26.80 -31.42 1.42
C ALA A 414 -25.84 -30.21 1.59
N ARG A 415 -25.69 -29.74 2.83
CA ARG A 415 -24.71 -28.70 3.18
C ARG A 415 -23.34 -29.15 2.67
N LEU A 416 -22.82 -28.43 1.66
CA LEU A 416 -21.50 -28.68 1.10
C LEU A 416 -20.48 -28.85 2.23
N GLY A 417 -19.72 -29.94 2.22
CA GLY A 417 -18.65 -30.19 3.19
C GLY A 417 -17.57 -29.11 3.15
N ALA A 418 -16.76 -28.99 4.20
CA ALA A 418 -15.69 -27.98 4.24
C ALA A 418 -14.71 -28.10 3.06
N VAL A 419 -14.38 -29.33 2.68
CA VAL A 419 -13.51 -29.64 1.54
C VAL A 419 -14.17 -29.28 0.21
N GLU A 420 -15.47 -29.53 0.07
CA GLU A 420 -16.24 -29.21 -1.13
C GLU A 420 -16.35 -27.69 -1.31
N ARG A 421 -16.57 -26.95 -0.22
CA ARG A 421 -16.55 -25.49 -0.24
C ARG A 421 -15.19 -24.95 -0.68
N GLN A 422 -14.10 -25.54 -0.21
CA GLN A 422 -12.76 -25.13 -0.64
C GLN A 422 -12.53 -25.37 -2.13
N ARG A 423 -12.96 -26.51 -2.68
CA ARG A 423 -12.88 -26.79 -4.12
C ARG A 423 -13.79 -25.89 -4.96
N VAL A 424 -14.98 -25.55 -4.46
CA VAL A 424 -15.86 -24.55 -5.10
C VAL A 424 -15.15 -23.20 -5.17
N VAL A 425 -14.51 -22.76 -4.09
CA VAL A 425 -13.74 -21.51 -4.07
C VAL A 425 -12.57 -21.57 -5.05
N GLU A 426 -11.82 -22.66 -5.12
CA GLU A 426 -10.73 -22.83 -6.09
C GLU A 426 -11.22 -22.76 -7.54
N LYS A 427 -12.33 -23.43 -7.88
CA LYS A 427 -12.93 -23.35 -9.22
C LYS A 427 -13.51 -21.98 -9.54
N LEU A 428 -14.10 -21.30 -8.55
CA LEU A 428 -14.59 -19.92 -8.71
C LEU A 428 -13.43 -18.96 -8.98
N LEU A 429 -12.31 -19.11 -8.28
CA LEU A 429 -11.09 -18.33 -8.50
C LEU A 429 -10.41 -18.65 -9.85
N ALA A 430 -10.61 -19.86 -10.39
CA ALA A 430 -10.11 -20.22 -11.72
C ALA A 430 -10.89 -19.57 -12.88
N LYS A 431 -12.15 -19.15 -12.66
CA LYS A 431 -12.95 -18.46 -13.69
C LYS A 431 -12.57 -16.97 -13.73
N GLU A 432 -11.67 -16.60 -14.62
CA GLU A 432 -11.22 -15.20 -14.83
C GLU A 432 -12.40 -14.22 -15.00
N ARG A 433 -13.46 -14.64 -15.70
CA ARG A 433 -14.68 -13.83 -15.91
C ARG A 433 -15.42 -13.53 -14.60
N LEU A 434 -15.40 -14.43 -13.62
CA LEU A 434 -15.96 -14.18 -12.29
C LEU A 434 -15.08 -13.19 -11.52
N LEU A 435 -13.76 -13.34 -11.59
CA LEU A 435 -12.81 -12.42 -10.97
C LEU A 435 -12.95 -11.00 -11.54
N GLN A 436 -13.20 -10.86 -12.85
CA GLN A 436 -13.45 -9.57 -13.49
C GLN A 436 -14.78 -8.94 -13.02
N LEU A 437 -15.86 -9.73 -12.89
CA LEU A 437 -17.15 -9.23 -12.38
C LEU A 437 -17.09 -8.87 -10.89
N LEU A 438 -16.36 -9.67 -10.10
CA LEU A 438 -16.12 -9.40 -8.67
C LEU A 438 -15.18 -8.22 -8.48
N SER A 439 -14.10 -8.09 -9.25
CA SER A 439 -13.18 -6.96 -9.13
C SER A 439 -13.84 -5.65 -9.52
N ALA A 440 -14.64 -5.64 -10.59
CA ALA A 440 -15.43 -4.47 -10.99
C ALA A 440 -16.44 -4.02 -9.92
N LYS A 441 -16.88 -4.94 -9.05
CA LYS A 441 -17.81 -4.66 -7.94
C LYS A 441 -17.12 -4.36 -6.61
N ALA A 442 -16.04 -5.06 -6.29
CA ALA A 442 -15.24 -4.87 -5.09
C ALA A 442 -14.39 -3.58 -5.17
N PHE A 443 -13.99 -3.23 -6.38
CA PHE A 443 -13.24 -2.02 -6.71
C PHE A 443 -13.95 -1.33 -7.87
N PRO A 444 -15.07 -0.61 -7.61
CA PRO A 444 -15.63 0.27 -8.61
C PRO A 444 -14.51 1.23 -9.00
N LEU A 445 -13.98 1.10 -10.22
CA LEU A 445 -13.07 2.08 -10.78
C LEU A 445 -13.81 3.40 -10.65
N ARG A 446 -13.36 4.26 -9.73
CA ARG A 446 -13.86 5.63 -9.62
C ARG A 446 -13.68 6.20 -11.02
N ALA A 447 -14.77 6.32 -11.77
CA ALA A 447 -14.75 6.99 -13.04
C ALA A 447 -14.07 8.34 -12.79
N PRO A 448 -13.09 8.76 -13.62
CA PRO A 448 -12.46 10.06 -13.45
C PRO A 448 -13.59 11.08 -13.38
N HIS A 449 -13.67 11.80 -12.26
CA HIS A 449 -14.76 12.69 -11.86
C HIS A 449 -15.42 13.32 -13.10
N ARG A 450 -16.53 12.72 -13.52
CA ARG A 450 -17.26 13.17 -14.70
C ARG A 450 -18.16 14.30 -14.23
N SER A 451 -17.57 15.49 -14.18
CA SER A 451 -18.20 16.79 -14.24
C SER A 451 -19.45 16.96 -13.37
N ASP A 452 -19.23 17.41 -12.14
CA ASP A 452 -20.23 18.24 -11.48
C ASP A 452 -20.58 19.42 -12.40
N PRO A 453 -21.87 19.67 -12.70
CA PRO A 453 -22.29 20.77 -13.57
C PRO A 453 -22.17 22.15 -12.90
N LEU A 454 -21.45 22.26 -11.78
CA LEU A 454 -21.23 23.49 -11.02
C LEU A 454 -19.83 24.07 -11.16
N PHE A 455 -18.86 23.34 -11.73
CA PHE A 455 -17.56 23.90 -12.11
C PHE A 455 -17.60 24.37 -13.56
N THR A 456 -18.03 25.61 -13.74
CA THR A 456 -17.96 26.31 -15.03
C THR A 456 -16.49 26.56 -15.39
N GLY A 457 -16.13 26.31 -16.64
CA GLY A 457 -14.75 26.24 -17.16
C GLY A 457 -13.94 27.55 -17.16
N ASP A 458 -14.21 28.48 -16.26
CA ASP A 458 -13.50 29.76 -16.16
C ASP A 458 -12.37 29.74 -15.10
N GLU A 459 -12.46 28.87 -14.09
CA GLU A 459 -11.40 28.75 -13.07
C GLU A 459 -10.23 27.87 -13.52
N MET A 460 -10.48 26.84 -14.33
CA MET A 460 -9.42 25.94 -14.81
C MET A 460 -8.44 26.70 -15.74
N THR A 461 -8.94 27.65 -16.52
CA THR A 461 -8.13 28.49 -17.41
C THR A 461 -7.25 29.46 -16.63
N LYS A 462 -7.68 29.94 -15.46
CA LYS A 462 -6.86 30.75 -14.55
C LYS A 462 -5.71 29.96 -13.95
N ILE A 463 -5.96 28.72 -13.51
CA ILE A 463 -4.93 27.86 -12.94
C ILE A 463 -3.85 27.52 -14.00
N TYR A 464 -4.24 27.25 -15.24
CA TYR A 464 -3.27 27.05 -16.32
C TYR A 464 -2.50 28.31 -16.71
N ALA A 465 -3.10 29.50 -16.59
CA ALA A 465 -2.43 30.77 -16.86
C ALA A 465 -1.45 31.17 -15.74
N GLU A 466 -1.68 30.72 -14.52
CA GLU A 466 -0.85 31.03 -13.35
C GLU A 466 0.36 30.09 -13.26
N VAL A 467 0.20 28.80 -13.61
CA VAL A 467 1.30 27.83 -13.72
C VAL A 467 2.21 28.12 -14.93
N SER A 468 1.74 28.86 -15.94
CA SER A 468 2.57 29.26 -17.09
C SER A 468 3.33 30.58 -16.87
N ARG A 469 3.27 31.17 -15.67
CA ARG A 469 3.98 32.40 -15.30
C ARG A 469 5.10 32.20 -14.27
N GLU A 470 5.27 31.00 -13.74
CA GLU A 470 6.49 30.56 -13.06
C GLU A 470 7.36 29.76 -14.03
#